data_AF-A0A2E3A3H6-F1
#
_entry.id   AF-A0A2E3A3H6-F1
#
_cell.length_a   1.000
_cell.length_b   1.000
_cell.length_c   1.000
_cell.angle_alpha   90.00
_cell.angle_beta   90.00
_cell.angle_gamma   90.00
#
_symmetry.space_group_name_H-M   'P 1'
#
loop_
_entity.id
_entity.type
_entity.pdbx_description
1 polymer ?
#
loop_
_entity_poly.entity_id
_entity_poly.type
_entity_poly.pdbx_seq_one_letter_code
_entity_poly.pdbx_strand_id
1 'polypeptide(L)'
;MANYLSQSWLIPRRHFLRGLGVSLGLPMLDCMRSLSAVEKVKRPSRSIFIYLPNGVNTYEYELIQSGKNYEFSRILAPLAKHRNNITPISGLYHPNAFGIAHSATQTWLTGAKHGPTDKNTVSVDQMIASLTASKTRFPSLELSNQGQPLSVSPDGIALPTERNPAVVFQDLFVEPKGGVHKQRRRLQRKQSMLDLVMEDAKSLSNKIGNEDRGRLAQYLTAVREVEIRTERAEVWLETPRPQIESSVAAKLNRNIQLERLGEYLRTMYDIIVLAFQTDMTRVVTFNTGNEGTGPSVPEIGISRDRHSLSHHNGDKEILQQLTRSDEFNIQQFAYFLDKLSEFKDGEGSLLDTTVCLYGSGLSYGNSHGTTSLPLVLAGGASLGLKHGAHVDYNQQVKNFKGYGDGISMYHSPINSKAHFSNLLLTIAHKMGVQKETFSDSNGVVSEVLS
;
A
#
# COMPACT_ATOMS: atom_id res chain seq x y z
N MET A 1 -47.19 -31.28 2.24
CA MET A 1 -47.59 -30.09 1.47
C MET A 1 -46.34 -29.48 0.86
N ALA A 2 -46.22 -29.50 -0.47
CA ALA A 2 -45.10 -28.88 -1.18
C ALA A 2 -45.36 -27.37 -1.25
N ASN A 3 -44.48 -26.57 -0.63
CA ASN A 3 -44.54 -25.11 -0.74
C ASN A 3 -43.99 -24.69 -2.11
N TYR A 4 -44.89 -24.38 -3.04
CA TYR A 4 -44.53 -23.70 -4.28
C TYR A 4 -44.20 -22.24 -3.96
N LEU A 5 -42.92 -21.89 -4.06
CA LEU A 5 -42.48 -20.48 -4.12
C LEU A 5 -42.74 -19.96 -5.55
N SER A 6 -43.96 -19.51 -5.83
CA SER A 6 -44.23 -18.81 -7.10
C SER A 6 -43.60 -17.43 -7.04
N GLN A 7 -42.57 -17.19 -7.87
CA GLN A 7 -41.93 -15.89 -8.03
C GLN A 7 -42.84 -14.91 -8.80
N SER A 8 -43.90 -14.43 -8.14
CA SER A 8 -44.90 -13.50 -8.70
C SER A 8 -44.36 -12.11 -9.06
N TRP A 9 -43.07 -11.86 -8.85
CA TRP A 9 -42.41 -10.57 -9.02
C TRP A 9 -41.51 -10.52 -10.27
N LEU A 10 -41.43 -11.61 -11.05
CA LEU A 10 -40.66 -11.63 -12.30
C LEU A 10 -41.41 -10.87 -13.39
N ILE A 11 -40.90 -9.68 -13.75
CA ILE A 11 -41.41 -8.94 -14.90
C ILE A 11 -41.01 -9.69 -16.19
N PRO A 12 -41.95 -10.09 -17.06
CA PRO A 12 -41.63 -10.75 -18.31
C PRO A 12 -40.81 -9.81 -19.22
N ARG A 13 -39.78 -10.32 -19.92
CA ARG A 13 -39.00 -9.58 -20.92
C ARG A 13 -39.88 -8.79 -21.92
N ARG A 14 -41.03 -9.35 -22.29
CA ARG A 14 -42.01 -8.70 -23.20
C ARG A 14 -42.69 -7.47 -22.58
N HIS A 15 -42.85 -7.44 -21.25
CA HIS A 15 -43.41 -6.31 -20.52
C HIS A 15 -42.39 -5.17 -20.39
N PHE A 16 -41.12 -5.50 -20.14
CA PHE A 16 -40.00 -4.56 -20.17
C PHE A 16 -39.86 -3.88 -21.55
N LEU A 17 -39.93 -4.66 -22.64
CA LEU A 17 -39.80 -4.15 -24.00
C LEU A 17 -40.99 -3.30 -24.48
N ARG A 18 -42.16 -3.38 -23.82
CA ARG A 18 -43.32 -2.53 -24.13
C ARG A 18 -43.18 -1.10 -23.59
N GLY A 19 -42.23 -0.84 -22.68
CA GLY A 19 -41.93 0.49 -22.12
C GLY A 19 -40.91 1.32 -22.92
N LEU A 20 -40.40 0.80 -24.05
CA LEU A 20 -39.32 1.42 -24.85
C LEU A 20 -39.71 2.72 -25.59
N GLY A 21 -40.92 3.24 -25.43
CA GLY A 21 -41.37 4.49 -26.06
C GLY A 21 -40.89 5.77 -25.38
N VAL A 22 -40.56 5.72 -24.07
CA VAL A 22 -39.99 6.83 -23.30
C VAL A 22 -39.09 6.23 -22.21
N SER A 23 -37.88 5.82 -22.55
CA SER A 23 -36.96 5.20 -21.59
C SER A 23 -36.16 6.26 -20.84
N LEU A 24 -36.64 6.65 -19.65
CA LEU A 24 -35.74 7.02 -18.56
C LEU A 24 -35.01 5.74 -18.14
N GLY A 25 -33.68 5.70 -18.29
CA GLY A 25 -32.88 4.54 -17.91
C GLY A 25 -33.00 4.26 -16.41
N LEU A 26 -33.85 3.32 -16.04
CA LEU A 26 -33.95 2.85 -14.66
C LEU A 26 -32.65 2.08 -14.31
N PRO A 27 -32.00 2.38 -13.17
CA PRO A 27 -30.85 1.61 -12.71
C PRO A 27 -31.26 0.15 -12.44
N MET A 28 -30.34 -0.77 -12.69
CA MET A 28 -30.57 -2.20 -12.45
C MET A 28 -30.79 -2.44 -10.96
N LEU A 29 -31.98 -2.87 -10.59
CA LEU A 29 -32.33 -3.19 -9.21
C LEU A 29 -31.80 -4.59 -8.84
N ASP A 30 -31.39 -4.79 -7.59
CA ASP A 30 -30.87 -6.08 -7.11
C ASP A 30 -31.87 -7.23 -7.30
N CYS A 31 -33.18 -6.95 -7.33
CA CYS A 31 -34.23 -7.93 -7.62
C CYS A 31 -34.21 -8.47 -9.06
N MET A 32 -33.43 -7.85 -9.95
CA MET A 32 -33.28 -8.26 -11.36
C MET A 32 -32.11 -9.25 -11.57
N ARG A 33 -31.36 -9.62 -10.51
CA ARG A 33 -30.31 -10.64 -10.59
C ARG A 33 -30.91 -12.05 -10.51
N SER A 34 -30.65 -12.89 -11.52
CA SER A 34 -31.05 -14.30 -11.53
C SER A 34 -30.35 -15.07 -10.42
N LEU A 35 -31.10 -15.81 -9.61
CA LEU A 35 -30.59 -16.73 -8.57
C LEU A 35 -29.88 -17.96 -9.16
N SER A 36 -30.19 -18.31 -10.42
CA SER A 36 -29.59 -19.41 -11.15
C SER A 36 -28.37 -18.89 -11.93
N ALA A 37 -27.18 -19.38 -11.55
CA ALA A 37 -25.83 -19.00 -12.00
C ALA A 37 -25.20 -17.78 -11.30
N VAL A 38 -25.07 -17.85 -9.96
CA VAL A 38 -23.95 -17.16 -9.28
C VAL A 38 -22.70 -18.00 -9.53
N GLU A 39 -22.12 -17.88 -10.73
CA GLU A 39 -20.67 -18.06 -10.79
C GLU A 39 -20.12 -16.98 -9.84
N LYS A 40 -19.53 -17.38 -8.71
CA LYS A 40 -18.92 -16.42 -7.78
C LYS A 40 -17.85 -15.68 -8.57
N VAL A 41 -18.18 -14.52 -9.13
CA VAL A 41 -17.25 -13.68 -9.86
C VAL A 41 -16.10 -13.44 -8.90
N LYS A 42 -14.91 -13.98 -9.24
CA LYS A 42 -13.75 -13.91 -8.38
C LYS A 42 -13.36 -12.45 -8.23
N ARG A 43 -13.64 -11.89 -7.04
CA ARG A 43 -13.36 -10.49 -6.72
C ARG A 43 -11.86 -10.22 -6.82
N PRO A 44 -11.43 -9.08 -7.37
CA PRO A 44 -10.02 -8.73 -7.42
C PRO A 44 -9.40 -8.67 -6.02
N SER A 45 -8.28 -9.37 -5.82
CA SER A 45 -7.44 -9.16 -4.64
C SER A 45 -6.68 -7.84 -4.83
N ARG A 46 -6.64 -7.02 -3.78
CA ARG A 46 -5.92 -5.73 -3.77
C ARG A 46 -4.98 -5.65 -2.58
N SER A 47 -3.93 -4.86 -2.70
CA SER A 47 -3.00 -4.62 -1.60
C SER A 47 -2.56 -3.17 -1.54
N ILE A 48 -2.37 -2.66 -0.32
CA ILE A 48 -1.74 -1.37 -0.08
C ILE A 48 -0.72 -1.43 1.06
N PHE A 49 0.42 -0.79 0.84
CA PHE A 49 1.50 -0.65 1.81
C PHE A 49 1.65 0.83 2.17
N ILE A 50 1.36 1.18 3.42
CA ILE A 50 1.37 2.55 3.94
C ILE A 50 2.52 2.69 4.93
N TYR A 51 3.45 3.59 4.63
CA TYR A 51 4.64 3.81 5.43
C TYR A 51 4.59 5.12 6.19
N LEU A 52 4.86 5.05 7.48
CA LEU A 52 5.08 6.17 8.38
C LEU A 52 6.59 6.30 8.66
N PRO A 53 7.26 7.41 8.32
CA PRO A 53 8.70 7.55 8.55
C PRO A 53 9.03 7.90 10.01
N ASN A 54 10.30 7.75 10.37
CA ASN A 54 10.93 8.19 11.62
C ASN A 54 10.45 7.48 12.91
N GLY A 55 9.85 6.30 12.79
CA GLY A 55 9.35 5.52 13.92
C GLY A 55 8.20 6.20 14.67
N VAL A 56 7.93 5.77 15.90
CA VAL A 56 6.80 6.25 16.73
C VAL A 56 7.27 6.58 18.14
N ASN A 57 6.44 7.27 18.93
CA ASN A 57 6.61 7.29 20.37
C ASN A 57 6.29 5.90 20.94
N THR A 58 7.32 5.09 21.15
CA THR A 58 7.19 3.71 21.62
C THR A 58 6.51 3.58 22.98
N TYR A 59 6.70 4.56 23.89
CA TYR A 59 6.08 4.55 25.22
C TYR A 59 4.54 4.57 25.18
N GLU A 60 3.96 5.11 24.11
CA GLU A 60 2.51 5.29 23.94
C GLU A 60 1.95 4.47 22.76
N TYR A 61 2.82 3.74 22.05
CA TYR A 61 2.45 2.84 20.94
C TYR A 61 2.27 1.41 21.41
N GLU A 62 3.14 0.96 22.31
CA GLU A 62 3.29 -0.44 22.72
C GLU A 62 2.02 -1.07 23.28
N LEU A 63 1.77 -2.32 22.91
CA LEU A 63 0.66 -3.12 23.38
C LEU A 63 1.17 -4.18 24.36
N ILE A 64 0.87 -4.01 25.63
CA ILE A 64 1.42 -4.87 26.70
C ILE A 64 0.83 -6.28 26.64
N GLN A 65 -0.48 -6.40 26.40
CA GLN A 65 -1.18 -7.68 26.34
C GLN A 65 -1.23 -8.20 24.90
N SER A 66 -0.89 -9.48 24.71
CA SER A 66 -1.03 -10.19 23.43
C SER A 66 -2.36 -10.96 23.34
N GLY A 67 -2.69 -11.46 22.15
CA GLY A 67 -3.90 -12.25 21.90
C GLY A 67 -5.14 -11.39 21.70
N LYS A 68 -6.34 -11.98 21.86
CA LYS A 68 -7.63 -11.34 21.52
C LYS A 68 -8.05 -10.22 22.48
N ASN A 69 -7.58 -10.30 23.72
CA ASN A 69 -7.98 -9.39 24.79
C ASN A 69 -7.06 -8.18 24.93
N TYR A 70 -6.19 -7.93 23.94
CA TYR A 70 -5.31 -6.77 23.97
C TYR A 70 -6.10 -5.46 24.09
N GLU A 71 -5.56 -4.52 24.85
CA GLU A 71 -6.07 -3.17 24.98
C GLU A 71 -5.33 -2.26 23.99
N PHE A 72 -6.05 -1.35 23.34
CA PHE A 72 -5.41 -0.41 22.43
C PHE A 72 -4.59 0.60 23.24
N SER A 73 -3.34 0.81 22.83
CA SER A 73 -2.54 1.95 23.28
C SER A 73 -3.17 3.26 22.83
N ARG A 74 -2.75 4.38 23.42
CA ARG A 74 -3.27 5.71 23.06
C ARG A 74 -3.16 5.98 21.56
N ILE A 75 -2.00 5.69 20.97
CA ILE A 75 -1.75 5.93 19.54
C ILE A 75 -2.66 5.04 18.67
N LEU A 76 -2.93 3.80 19.09
CA LEU A 76 -3.73 2.84 18.32
C LEU A 76 -5.24 2.92 18.61
N ALA A 77 -5.67 3.69 19.61
CA ALA A 77 -7.06 3.85 20.00
C ALA A 77 -8.02 4.20 18.85
N PRO A 78 -7.65 5.04 17.85
CA PRO A 78 -8.55 5.34 16.72
C PRO A 78 -8.95 4.10 15.89
N LEU A 79 -8.19 3.00 15.97
CA LEU A 79 -8.46 1.76 15.26
C LEU A 79 -9.45 0.84 16.01
N ALA A 80 -9.94 1.22 17.20
CA ALA A 80 -10.76 0.35 18.05
C ALA A 80 -11.99 -0.23 17.33
N LYS A 81 -12.68 0.57 16.51
CA LYS A 81 -13.83 0.14 15.70
C LYS A 81 -13.48 -0.91 14.63
N HIS A 82 -12.22 -1.01 14.24
CA HIS A 82 -11.74 -1.99 13.27
C HIS A 82 -11.07 -3.19 13.91
N ARG A 83 -11.20 -3.42 15.24
CA ARG A 83 -10.58 -4.57 15.94
C ARG A 83 -10.71 -5.88 15.17
N ASN A 84 -11.90 -6.20 14.66
CA ASN A 84 -12.18 -7.45 13.94
C ASN A 84 -11.58 -7.52 12.53
N ASN A 85 -11.01 -6.42 12.03
CA ASN A 85 -10.44 -6.28 10.69
C ASN A 85 -8.94 -5.95 10.73
N ILE A 86 -8.32 -5.90 11.91
CA ILE A 86 -6.90 -5.59 12.07
C ILE A 86 -6.18 -6.60 12.98
N THR A 87 -4.87 -6.66 12.80
CA THR A 87 -3.91 -7.36 13.65
C THR A 87 -2.71 -6.42 13.87
N PRO A 88 -2.59 -5.79 15.04
CA PRO A 88 -1.33 -5.17 15.45
C PRO A 88 -0.27 -6.27 15.61
N ILE A 89 0.97 -5.99 15.24
CA ILE A 89 2.06 -6.97 15.29
C ILE A 89 3.30 -6.34 15.93
N SER A 90 3.81 -6.99 16.99
CA SER A 90 5.04 -6.60 17.68
C SER A 90 6.16 -7.62 17.48
N GLY A 91 7.41 -7.17 17.62
CA GLY A 91 8.60 -8.01 17.61
C GLY A 91 9.19 -8.30 16.22
N LEU A 92 8.48 -8.00 15.13
CA LEU A 92 9.03 -8.19 13.78
C LEU A 92 10.15 -7.19 13.47
N TYR A 93 11.16 -7.62 12.71
CA TYR A 93 12.28 -6.78 12.28
C TYR A 93 12.91 -7.28 10.97
N HIS A 94 13.70 -6.43 10.30
CA HIS A 94 14.54 -6.86 9.17
C HIS A 94 15.99 -7.11 9.65
N PRO A 95 16.51 -8.35 9.60
CA PRO A 95 17.92 -8.65 9.83
C PRO A 95 18.92 -7.77 9.08
N ASN A 96 18.56 -7.33 7.87
CA ASN A 96 19.39 -6.46 7.05
C ASN A 96 19.25 -4.95 7.38
N ALA A 97 18.45 -4.58 8.38
CA ALA A 97 18.17 -3.19 8.73
C ALA A 97 18.98 -2.65 9.92
N PHE A 98 19.97 -3.38 10.43
CA PHE A 98 20.79 -2.85 11.51
C PHE A 98 21.71 -1.73 11.00
N GLY A 99 21.66 -0.57 11.66
CA GLY A 99 22.53 0.58 11.35
C GLY A 99 22.12 1.44 10.15
N ILE A 100 20.96 1.21 9.53
CA ILE A 100 20.55 1.94 8.31
C ILE A 100 19.94 3.33 8.57
N ALA A 101 19.58 3.64 9.82
CA ALA A 101 18.95 4.91 10.23
C ALA A 101 17.85 5.37 9.25
N HIS A 102 17.95 6.58 8.71
CA HIS A 102 16.98 7.15 7.76
C HIS A 102 17.00 6.53 6.35
N SER A 103 17.74 5.45 6.14
CA SER A 103 17.64 4.62 4.94
C SER A 103 16.65 3.46 5.10
N ALA A 104 15.86 3.44 6.18
CA ALA A 104 14.87 2.40 6.48
C ALA A 104 13.85 2.14 5.36
N THR A 105 13.52 3.16 4.56
CA THR A 105 12.66 3.03 3.37
C THR A 105 13.22 2.08 2.32
N GLN A 106 14.54 1.92 2.23
CA GLN A 106 15.17 1.09 1.20
C GLN A 106 15.03 -0.41 1.48
N THR A 107 14.85 -0.79 2.76
CA THR A 107 14.74 -2.18 3.22
C THR A 107 13.28 -2.58 3.50
N TRP A 108 12.40 -1.64 3.86
CA TRP A 108 11.08 -1.95 4.42
C TRP A 108 10.25 -2.93 3.57
N LEU A 109 10.15 -2.73 2.25
CA LEU A 109 9.40 -3.62 1.34
C LEU A 109 10.25 -4.68 0.63
N THR A 110 11.57 -4.63 0.74
CA THR A 110 12.48 -5.54 0.01
C THR A 110 13.13 -6.57 0.92
N GLY A 111 13.32 -6.25 2.21
CA GLY A 111 14.17 -6.99 3.14
C GLY A 111 15.64 -7.08 2.70
N ALA A 112 16.05 -6.37 1.66
CA ALA A 112 17.38 -6.50 1.07
C ALA A 112 18.46 -5.96 1.99
N LYS A 113 19.69 -6.38 1.77
CA LYS A 113 20.87 -5.79 2.40
C LYS A 113 21.24 -4.49 1.68
N HIS A 114 21.62 -3.48 2.46
CA HIS A 114 22.03 -2.17 1.95
C HIS A 114 23.43 -1.84 2.44
N GLY A 115 24.24 -1.35 1.53
CA GLY A 115 25.64 -1.01 1.74
C GLY A 115 26.24 -0.40 0.47
N PRO A 116 27.44 0.20 0.53
CA PRO A 116 28.04 0.92 -0.59
C PRO A 116 28.15 0.12 -1.90
N THR A 117 28.25 -1.21 -1.79
CA THR A 117 28.39 -2.14 -2.91
C THR A 117 27.15 -3.02 -3.14
N ASP A 118 26.16 -2.96 -2.26
CA ASP A 118 25.00 -3.83 -2.31
C ASP A 118 23.95 -3.26 -3.27
N LYS A 119 23.37 -4.14 -4.09
CA LYS A 119 22.25 -3.80 -4.98
C LYS A 119 20.94 -4.18 -4.27
N ASN A 120 19.96 -3.28 -4.29
CA ASN A 120 18.63 -3.58 -3.76
C ASN A 120 17.93 -4.67 -4.61
N THR A 121 16.82 -5.22 -4.12
CA THR A 121 16.07 -6.28 -4.80
C THR A 121 14.61 -5.91 -4.96
N VAL A 122 13.85 -6.75 -5.67
CA VAL A 122 12.41 -6.56 -5.88
C VAL A 122 11.67 -6.35 -4.56
N SER A 123 10.84 -5.32 -4.53
CA SER A 123 9.91 -5.08 -3.43
C SER A 123 8.67 -5.97 -3.53
N VAL A 124 8.06 -6.30 -2.39
CA VAL A 124 6.92 -7.22 -2.35
C VAL A 124 5.71 -6.70 -3.12
N ASP A 125 5.47 -5.39 -3.11
CA ASP A 125 4.39 -4.74 -3.87
C ASP A 125 4.60 -4.91 -5.37
N GLN A 126 5.83 -4.74 -5.86
CA GLN A 126 6.13 -4.94 -7.29
C GLN A 126 6.07 -6.41 -7.69
N MET A 127 6.38 -7.33 -6.78
CA MET A 127 6.16 -8.76 -7.00
C MET A 127 4.67 -9.07 -7.17
N ILE A 128 3.81 -8.50 -6.33
CA ILE A 128 2.35 -8.64 -6.44
C ILE A 128 1.83 -7.98 -7.72
N ALA A 129 2.29 -6.76 -8.02
CA ALA A 129 1.87 -5.98 -9.19
C ALA A 129 2.12 -6.74 -10.50
N SER A 130 3.21 -7.51 -10.58
CA SER A 130 3.53 -8.33 -11.75
C SER A 130 2.42 -9.34 -12.11
N LEU A 131 1.67 -9.85 -11.12
CA LEU A 131 0.58 -10.81 -11.33
C LEU A 131 -0.70 -10.17 -11.88
N THR A 132 -0.89 -8.88 -11.58
CA THR A 132 -2.09 -8.12 -11.93
C THR A 132 -1.87 -7.09 -13.04
N ALA A 133 -0.62 -6.88 -13.47
CA ALA A 133 -0.22 -5.84 -14.40
C ALA A 133 -0.96 -5.86 -15.75
N SER A 134 -1.36 -7.03 -16.23
CA SER A 134 -2.13 -7.18 -17.47
C SER A 134 -3.64 -7.00 -17.30
N LYS A 135 -4.12 -6.94 -16.05
CA LYS A 135 -5.55 -6.89 -15.70
C LYS A 135 -6.02 -5.48 -15.36
N THR A 136 -5.10 -4.56 -15.11
CA THR A 136 -5.39 -3.17 -14.73
C THR A 136 -4.61 -2.20 -15.61
N ARG A 137 -5.15 -0.99 -15.79
CA ARG A 137 -4.48 0.07 -16.57
C ARG A 137 -3.13 0.45 -15.97
N PHE A 138 -3.08 0.53 -14.64
CA PHE A 138 -1.86 0.80 -13.88
C PHE A 138 -1.48 -0.46 -13.11
N PRO A 139 -0.30 -1.06 -13.37
CA PRO A 139 0.16 -2.24 -12.64
C PRO A 139 0.21 -2.02 -11.13
N SER A 140 0.63 -0.82 -10.73
CA SER A 140 0.74 -0.34 -9.36
C SER A 140 0.69 1.19 -9.35
N LEU A 141 0.47 1.79 -8.17
CA LEU A 141 0.67 3.22 -7.93
C LEU A 141 1.71 3.42 -6.83
N GLU A 142 2.76 4.17 -7.15
CA GLU A 142 3.79 4.59 -6.21
C GLU A 142 3.55 6.04 -5.79
N LEU A 143 3.16 6.23 -4.53
CA LEU A 143 2.68 7.51 -3.99
C LEU A 143 3.55 7.96 -2.82
N SER A 144 3.79 9.26 -2.71
CA SER A 144 4.51 9.84 -1.56
C SER A 144 4.10 11.29 -1.35
N ASN A 145 3.93 11.74 -0.11
CA ASN A 145 3.62 13.15 0.11
C ASN A 145 4.82 14.09 -0.08
N GLN A 146 6.05 13.59 0.06
CA GLN A 146 7.29 14.36 -0.02
C GLN A 146 8.30 13.81 -1.03
N GLY A 147 7.92 12.76 -1.78
CA GLY A 147 8.65 12.24 -2.94
C GLY A 147 9.62 11.09 -2.66
N GLN A 148 9.87 10.71 -1.39
CA GLN A 148 10.75 9.57 -1.11
C GLN A 148 10.10 8.24 -1.52
N PRO A 149 10.77 7.42 -2.35
CA PRO A 149 10.25 6.15 -2.84
C PRO A 149 10.38 5.01 -1.82
N LEU A 150 9.56 3.98 -2.00
CA LEU A 150 9.58 2.71 -1.25
C LEU A 150 9.64 1.50 -2.18
N SER A 151 8.89 1.56 -3.27
CA SER A 151 8.81 0.50 -4.26
C SER A 151 10.11 0.41 -5.05
N VAL A 152 10.57 -0.82 -5.22
CA VAL A 152 11.82 -1.17 -5.91
C VAL A 152 11.51 -2.21 -6.97
N SER A 153 11.95 -1.93 -8.21
CA SER A 153 11.79 -2.83 -9.35
C SER A 153 12.52 -4.17 -9.13
N PRO A 154 12.26 -5.20 -9.96
CA PRO A 154 13.01 -6.46 -9.93
C PRO A 154 14.52 -6.30 -9.90
N ASP A 155 15.00 -5.22 -10.51
CA ASP A 155 16.39 -4.91 -10.69
C ASP A 155 16.95 -3.91 -9.70
N GLY A 156 16.31 -3.75 -8.54
CA GLY A 156 16.85 -2.96 -7.45
C GLY A 156 16.76 -1.44 -7.65
N ILE A 157 15.96 -0.98 -8.62
CA ILE A 157 15.82 0.46 -8.92
C ILE A 157 14.59 0.99 -8.18
N ALA A 158 14.79 2.04 -7.38
CA ALA A 158 13.69 2.75 -6.74
C ALA A 158 12.76 3.37 -7.79
N LEU A 159 11.47 3.13 -7.65
CA LEU A 159 10.46 3.64 -8.58
C LEU A 159 10.04 5.07 -8.19
N PRO A 160 9.88 5.99 -9.15
CA PRO A 160 9.48 7.36 -8.86
C PRO A 160 8.08 7.42 -8.27
N THR A 161 7.83 8.41 -7.42
CA THR A 161 6.54 8.59 -6.75
C THR A 161 5.82 9.85 -7.20
N GLU A 162 4.48 9.81 -7.22
CA GLU A 162 3.66 11.01 -7.41
C GLU A 162 3.17 11.53 -6.04
N ARG A 163 3.21 12.85 -5.88
CA ARG A 163 2.88 13.55 -4.63
C ARG A 163 1.66 14.44 -4.70
N ASN A 164 1.19 14.77 -5.89
CA ASN A 164 0.09 15.70 -6.08
C ASN A 164 -1.22 14.93 -6.30
N PRO A 165 -2.21 15.04 -5.39
CA PRO A 165 -3.49 14.33 -5.54
C PRO A 165 -4.21 14.66 -6.86
N ALA A 166 -4.13 15.91 -7.35
CA ALA A 166 -4.72 16.28 -8.62
C ALA A 166 -4.07 15.56 -9.81
N VAL A 167 -2.74 15.38 -9.78
CA VAL A 167 -2.02 14.66 -10.84
C VAL A 167 -2.41 13.19 -10.82
N VAL A 168 -2.41 12.55 -9.64
CA VAL A 168 -2.84 11.14 -9.49
C VAL A 168 -4.28 10.97 -9.99
N PHE A 169 -5.20 11.86 -9.59
CA PHE A 169 -6.59 11.81 -10.03
C PHE A 169 -6.71 11.96 -11.55
N GLN A 170 -6.02 12.93 -12.14
CA GLN A 170 -6.06 13.16 -13.59
C GLN A 170 -5.49 11.97 -14.36
N ASP A 171 -4.38 11.42 -13.91
CA ASP A 171 -3.75 10.26 -14.53
C ASP A 171 -4.63 9.01 -14.46
N LEU A 172 -5.45 8.86 -13.42
CA LEU A 172 -6.37 7.73 -13.26
C LEU A 172 -7.70 7.92 -14.00
N PHE A 173 -8.28 9.11 -13.97
CA PHE A 173 -9.71 9.28 -14.30
C PHE A 173 -9.98 10.27 -15.42
N VAL A 174 -9.01 11.09 -15.82
CA VAL A 174 -9.22 12.10 -16.86
C VAL A 174 -8.69 11.62 -18.20
N GLU A 175 -9.52 11.73 -19.23
CA GLU A 175 -9.11 11.39 -20.59
C GLU A 175 -8.01 12.35 -21.09
N PRO A 176 -6.90 11.82 -21.65
CA PRO A 176 -5.83 12.65 -22.17
C PRO A 176 -6.31 13.56 -23.31
N LYS A 177 -5.88 14.83 -23.29
CA LYS A 177 -6.20 15.79 -24.35
C LYS A 177 -5.72 15.30 -25.73
N GLY A 178 -6.58 15.42 -26.75
CA GLY A 178 -6.27 15.08 -28.15
C GLY A 178 -6.57 13.64 -28.54
N GLY A 179 -7.20 12.86 -27.67
CA GLY A 179 -7.73 11.53 -27.98
C GLY A 179 -6.68 10.44 -28.18
N VAL A 180 -7.16 9.23 -28.43
CA VAL A 180 -6.34 8.00 -28.52
C VAL A 180 -5.23 8.11 -29.57
N HIS A 181 -5.52 8.68 -30.75
CA HIS A 181 -4.53 8.81 -31.83
C HIS A 181 -3.29 9.63 -31.42
N LYS A 182 -3.49 10.74 -30.69
CA LYS A 182 -2.38 11.58 -30.22
C LYS A 182 -1.56 10.85 -29.16
N GLN A 183 -2.21 10.11 -28.27
CA GLN A 183 -1.53 9.32 -27.25
C GLN A 183 -0.75 8.16 -27.87
N ARG A 184 -1.33 7.43 -28.82
CA ARG A 184 -0.64 6.37 -29.59
C ARG A 184 0.62 6.91 -30.26
N ARG A 185 0.53 8.04 -30.97
CA ARG A 185 1.71 8.68 -31.58
C ARG A 185 2.79 9.04 -30.54
N ARG A 186 2.40 9.48 -29.34
CA ARG A 186 3.35 9.79 -28.26
C ARG A 186 4.03 8.53 -27.73
N LEU A 187 3.28 7.44 -27.50
CA LEU A 187 3.83 6.17 -27.06
C LEU A 187 4.76 5.57 -28.11
N GLN A 188 4.37 5.57 -29.38
CA GLN A 188 5.21 5.09 -30.49
C GLN A 188 6.53 5.87 -30.59
N ARG A 189 6.49 7.21 -30.48
CA ARG A 189 7.71 8.03 -30.43
C ARG A 189 8.59 7.68 -29.23
N LYS A 190 7.98 7.42 -28.07
CA LYS A 190 8.69 7.02 -26.87
C LYS A 190 9.37 5.66 -27.07
N GLN A 191 8.68 4.70 -27.66
CA GLN A 191 9.23 3.39 -28.00
C GLN A 191 10.42 3.52 -28.95
N SER A 192 10.30 4.27 -30.05
CA SER A 192 11.42 4.49 -30.98
C SER A 192 12.63 5.16 -30.29
N MET A 193 12.42 6.09 -29.35
CA MET A 193 13.52 6.68 -28.58
C MET A 193 14.19 5.65 -27.64
N LEU A 194 13.40 4.77 -27.01
CA LEU A 194 13.93 3.72 -26.14
C LEU A 194 14.73 2.69 -26.95
N ASP A 195 14.27 2.34 -28.15
CA ASP A 195 14.98 1.43 -29.06
C ASP A 195 16.36 2.00 -29.43
N LEU A 196 16.43 3.29 -29.77
CA LEU A 196 17.69 3.99 -30.06
C LEU A 196 18.63 4.00 -28.85
N VAL A 197 18.13 4.36 -27.67
CA VAL A 197 18.90 4.35 -26.43
C VAL A 197 19.42 2.95 -26.11
N MET A 198 18.61 1.91 -26.37
CA MET A 198 19.01 0.53 -26.17
C MET A 198 20.10 0.08 -27.13
N GLU A 199 20.04 0.48 -28.39
CA GLU A 199 21.07 0.19 -29.38
C GLU A 199 22.40 0.85 -29.03
N ASP A 200 22.36 2.15 -28.70
CA ASP A 200 23.54 2.93 -28.29
C ASP A 200 24.19 2.35 -27.03
N ALA A 201 23.38 2.02 -26.03
CA ALA A 201 23.88 1.48 -24.79
C ALA A 201 24.44 0.05 -24.96
N LYS A 202 23.89 -0.78 -25.86
CA LYS A 202 24.53 -2.07 -26.24
C LYS A 202 25.89 -1.84 -26.91
N SER A 203 25.99 -0.88 -27.84
CA SER A 203 27.24 -0.52 -28.49
C SER A 203 28.30 -0.03 -27.49
N LEU A 204 27.89 0.77 -26.51
CA LEU A 204 28.74 1.25 -25.42
C LEU A 204 29.19 0.10 -24.50
N SER A 205 28.30 -0.85 -24.19
CA SER A 205 28.62 -2.02 -23.34
C SER A 205 29.77 -2.86 -23.90
N ASN A 206 29.92 -2.88 -25.23
CA ASN A 206 31.02 -3.58 -25.91
C ASN A 206 32.36 -2.84 -25.84
N LYS A 207 32.35 -1.55 -25.47
CA LYS A 207 33.53 -0.66 -25.46
C LYS A 207 34.05 -0.31 -24.06
N ILE A 208 33.23 -0.48 -23.01
CA ILE A 208 33.61 -0.12 -21.64
C ILE A 208 34.26 -1.26 -20.86
N GLY A 209 35.10 -0.89 -19.87
CA GLY A 209 35.76 -1.81 -18.95
C GLY A 209 34.80 -2.44 -17.93
N ASN A 210 35.27 -3.48 -17.22
CA ASN A 210 34.44 -4.27 -16.30
C ASN A 210 33.80 -3.45 -15.15
N GLU A 211 34.43 -2.37 -14.72
CA GLU A 211 33.96 -1.53 -13.61
C GLU A 211 32.70 -0.73 -13.98
N ASP A 212 32.61 -0.21 -15.21
CA ASP A 212 31.46 0.57 -15.68
C ASP A 212 30.30 -0.30 -16.19
N ARG A 213 30.56 -1.58 -16.51
CA ARG A 213 29.52 -2.51 -17.00
C ARG A 213 28.38 -2.67 -16.01
N GLY A 214 28.65 -2.64 -14.71
CA GLY A 214 27.62 -2.73 -13.67
C GLY A 214 26.64 -1.54 -13.71
N ARG A 215 27.16 -0.33 -13.85
CA ARG A 215 26.34 0.90 -13.95
C ARG A 215 25.54 0.93 -15.24
N LEU A 216 26.16 0.56 -16.35
CA LEU A 216 25.46 0.49 -17.64
C LEU A 216 24.36 -0.58 -17.62
N ALA A 217 24.60 -1.74 -17.00
CA ALA A 217 23.57 -2.76 -16.83
C ALA A 217 22.36 -2.23 -16.04
N GLN A 218 22.58 -1.49 -14.94
CA GLN A 218 21.49 -0.85 -14.20
C GLN A 218 20.72 0.15 -15.07
N TYR A 219 21.41 0.97 -15.85
CA TYR A 219 20.77 1.91 -16.78
C TYR A 219 19.93 1.21 -17.84
N LEU A 220 20.49 0.20 -18.52
CA LEU A 220 19.81 -0.61 -19.52
C LEU A 220 18.54 -1.24 -18.98
N THR A 221 18.60 -1.65 -17.72
CA THR A 221 17.48 -2.26 -17.04
C THR A 221 16.39 -1.25 -16.71
N ALA A 222 16.75 -0.05 -16.27
CA ALA A 222 15.81 1.06 -16.10
C ALA A 222 15.09 1.41 -17.43
N VAL A 223 15.83 1.40 -18.54
CA VAL A 223 15.27 1.63 -19.89
C VAL A 223 14.26 0.54 -20.25
N ARG A 224 14.58 -0.73 -20.00
CA ARG A 224 13.67 -1.86 -20.25
C ARG A 224 12.37 -1.77 -19.45
N GLU A 225 12.44 -1.35 -18.19
CA GLU A 225 11.24 -1.11 -17.37
C GLU A 225 10.33 -0.02 -17.98
N VAL A 226 10.92 1.05 -18.52
CA VAL A 226 10.16 2.11 -19.21
C VAL A 226 9.53 1.62 -20.51
N GLU A 227 10.21 0.73 -21.24
CA GLU A 227 9.69 0.09 -22.46
C GLU A 227 8.46 -0.78 -22.14
N ILE A 228 8.58 -1.71 -21.18
CA ILE A 228 7.48 -2.58 -20.76
C ILE A 228 6.24 -1.77 -20.32
N ARG A 229 6.45 -0.67 -19.59
CA ARG A 229 5.36 0.24 -19.19
C ARG A 229 4.73 0.94 -20.39
N THR A 230 5.52 1.28 -21.41
CA THR A 230 5.04 1.94 -22.64
C THR A 230 4.18 1.00 -23.48
N GLU A 231 4.61 -0.25 -23.64
CA GLU A 231 3.84 -1.29 -24.34
C GLU A 231 2.49 -1.57 -23.65
N ARG A 232 2.50 -1.71 -22.31
CA ARG A 232 1.27 -1.90 -21.54
C ARG A 232 0.32 -0.71 -21.69
N ALA A 233 0.83 0.51 -21.63
CA ALA A 233 0.02 1.70 -21.80
C ALA A 233 -0.69 1.73 -23.17
N GLU A 234 -0.07 1.19 -24.22
CA GLU A 234 -0.66 1.12 -25.56
C GLU A 234 -1.89 0.21 -25.60
N VAL A 235 -1.85 -0.95 -24.93
CA VAL A 235 -2.98 -1.90 -24.84
C VAL A 235 -4.21 -1.24 -24.23
N TRP A 236 -4.02 -0.38 -23.23
CA TRP A 236 -5.12 0.28 -22.53
C TRP A 236 -5.66 1.53 -23.22
N LEU A 237 -5.04 2.01 -24.30
CA LEU A 237 -5.45 3.26 -24.96
C LEU A 237 -6.90 3.23 -25.47
N GLU A 238 -7.36 2.08 -25.99
CA GLU A 238 -8.72 1.93 -26.55
C GLU A 238 -9.75 1.55 -25.48
N THR A 239 -9.30 1.22 -24.27
CA THR A 239 -10.21 0.99 -23.14
C THR A 239 -10.59 2.37 -22.58
N PRO A 240 -11.88 2.71 -22.43
CA PRO A 240 -12.27 3.97 -21.82
C PRO A 240 -11.92 4.02 -20.33
N ARG A 241 -11.70 5.21 -19.79
CA ARG A 241 -11.64 5.40 -18.33
C ARG A 241 -13.04 5.31 -17.71
N PRO A 242 -13.14 4.91 -16.43
CA PRO A 242 -14.42 4.92 -15.72
C PRO A 242 -14.98 6.35 -15.67
N GLN A 243 -16.29 6.48 -15.81
CA GLN A 243 -16.96 7.76 -15.66
C GLN A 243 -17.08 8.10 -14.17
N ILE A 244 -16.50 9.24 -13.78
CA ILE A 244 -16.54 9.73 -12.40
C ILE A 244 -17.55 10.87 -12.32
N GLU A 245 -18.45 10.81 -11.34
CA GLU A 245 -19.39 11.90 -11.11
C GLU A 245 -18.68 13.23 -10.89
N SER A 246 -19.23 14.30 -11.46
CA SER A 246 -18.63 15.64 -11.39
C SER A 246 -18.44 16.13 -9.95
N SER A 247 -19.33 15.76 -9.04
CA SER A 247 -19.25 16.09 -7.62
C SER A 247 -18.07 15.39 -6.92
N VAL A 248 -17.79 14.13 -7.28
CA VAL A 248 -16.65 13.36 -6.78
C VAL A 248 -15.35 13.90 -7.39
N ALA A 249 -15.35 14.14 -8.71
CA ALA A 249 -14.20 14.71 -9.39
C ALA A 249 -13.81 16.09 -8.83
N ALA A 250 -14.78 16.96 -8.54
CA ALA A 250 -14.53 18.26 -7.93
C ALA A 250 -13.91 18.17 -6.53
N LYS A 251 -14.25 17.12 -5.76
CA LYS A 251 -13.68 16.88 -4.42
C LYS A 251 -12.26 16.33 -4.48
N LEU A 252 -11.94 15.49 -5.45
CA LEU A 252 -10.68 14.74 -5.50
C LEU A 252 -9.62 15.33 -6.44
N ASN A 253 -10.03 16.00 -7.52
CA ASN A 253 -9.12 16.65 -8.46
C ASN A 253 -8.64 18.01 -7.93
N ARG A 254 -7.90 18.00 -6.82
CA ARG A 254 -7.46 19.21 -6.12
C ARG A 254 -6.00 19.09 -5.71
N ASN A 255 -5.26 20.18 -5.91
CA ASN A 255 -3.94 20.30 -5.32
C ASN A 255 -4.10 20.73 -3.86
N ILE A 256 -3.62 19.90 -2.93
CA ILE A 256 -3.70 20.14 -1.50
C ILE A 256 -2.29 20.34 -0.97
N GLN A 257 -2.06 21.44 -0.26
CA GLN A 257 -0.76 21.74 0.34
C GLN A 257 -0.58 20.96 1.66
N LEU A 258 0.67 20.61 1.99
CA LEU A 258 0.97 19.74 3.13
C LEU A 258 0.68 20.38 4.50
N GLU A 259 0.50 21.70 4.59
CA GLU A 259 0.05 22.36 5.81
C GLU A 259 -1.36 21.92 6.22
N ARG A 260 -2.13 21.36 5.28
CA ARG A 260 -3.44 20.72 5.48
C ARG A 260 -3.30 19.20 5.37
N LEU A 261 -2.35 18.63 6.12
CA LEU A 261 -1.92 17.23 6.00
C LEU A 261 -3.08 16.23 6.07
N GLY A 262 -4.07 16.46 6.93
CA GLY A 262 -5.25 15.63 7.09
C GLY A 262 -6.12 15.63 5.84
N GLU A 263 -6.41 16.80 5.27
CA GLU A 263 -7.11 16.89 3.98
C GLU A 263 -6.29 16.23 2.86
N TYR A 264 -4.97 16.43 2.84
CA TYR A 264 -4.07 15.81 1.87
C TYR A 264 -4.16 14.28 1.93
N LEU A 265 -3.95 13.70 3.13
CA LEU A 265 -3.94 12.25 3.34
C LEU A 265 -5.31 11.65 3.01
N ARG A 266 -6.40 12.28 3.45
CA ARG A 266 -7.76 11.82 3.13
C ARG A 266 -8.07 11.89 1.64
N THR A 267 -7.63 12.95 0.95
CA THR A 267 -7.82 13.07 -0.50
C THR A 267 -7.06 11.97 -1.24
N MET A 268 -5.81 11.68 -0.85
CA MET A 268 -5.04 10.57 -1.41
C MET A 268 -5.70 9.21 -1.12
N TYR A 269 -6.16 8.98 0.11
CA TYR A 269 -6.91 7.78 0.46
C TYR A 269 -8.19 7.62 -0.34
N ASP A 270 -8.98 8.68 -0.53
CA ASP A 270 -10.21 8.63 -1.31
C ASP A 270 -9.92 8.33 -2.80
N ILE A 271 -8.84 8.88 -3.36
CA ILE A 271 -8.37 8.55 -4.72
C ILE A 271 -7.97 7.07 -4.82
N ILE A 272 -7.24 6.55 -3.84
CA ILE A 272 -6.83 5.14 -3.78
C ILE A 272 -8.06 4.23 -3.71
N VAL A 273 -9.03 4.55 -2.85
CA VAL A 273 -10.28 3.80 -2.74
C VAL A 273 -11.02 3.81 -4.07
N LEU A 274 -11.15 4.98 -4.72
CA LEU A 274 -11.77 5.07 -6.03
C LEU A 274 -11.02 4.23 -7.08
N ALA A 275 -9.68 4.26 -7.07
CA ALA A 275 -8.86 3.47 -7.98
C ALA A 275 -9.12 1.96 -7.82
N PHE A 276 -9.27 1.50 -6.58
CA PHE A 276 -9.63 0.12 -6.25
C PHE A 276 -11.06 -0.24 -6.66
N GLN A 277 -12.03 0.66 -6.44
CA GLN A 277 -13.43 0.46 -6.84
C GLN A 277 -13.58 0.33 -8.36
N THR A 278 -12.84 1.15 -9.11
CA THR A 278 -12.90 1.15 -10.58
C THR A 278 -11.87 0.22 -11.22
N ASP A 279 -11.17 -0.61 -10.41
CA ASP A 279 -10.13 -1.56 -10.84
C ASP A 279 -9.04 -0.95 -11.74
N MET A 280 -8.69 0.32 -11.48
CA MET A 280 -7.64 1.04 -12.21
C MET A 280 -6.24 0.54 -11.86
N THR A 281 -6.09 0.09 -10.61
CA THR A 281 -4.95 -0.65 -10.10
C THR A 281 -5.40 -1.61 -8.99
N ARG A 282 -4.55 -2.58 -8.66
CA ARG A 282 -4.76 -3.50 -7.53
C ARG A 282 -3.63 -3.43 -6.48
N VAL A 283 -2.59 -2.63 -6.73
CA VAL A 283 -1.44 -2.51 -5.84
C VAL A 283 -1.11 -1.04 -5.65
N VAL A 284 -1.01 -0.60 -4.40
CA VAL A 284 -0.60 0.77 -4.06
C VAL A 284 0.49 0.72 -3.00
N THR A 285 1.49 1.58 -3.15
CA THR A 285 2.47 1.86 -2.11
C THR A 285 2.39 3.35 -1.82
N PHE A 286 2.17 3.72 -0.56
CA PHE A 286 2.00 5.11 -0.13
C PHE A 286 2.91 5.47 1.02
N ASN A 287 3.88 6.34 0.74
CA ASN A 287 4.76 6.90 1.75
C ASN A 287 4.21 8.21 2.33
N THR A 288 3.93 8.27 3.62
CA THR A 288 3.32 9.44 4.27
C THR A 288 4.34 10.45 4.81
N GLY A 289 5.61 10.33 4.44
CA GLY A 289 6.65 11.32 4.73
C GLY A 289 8.04 10.81 4.37
N ASN A 290 9.05 11.67 4.48
CA ASN A 290 10.42 11.22 4.28
C ASN A 290 11.08 10.82 5.62
N GLU A 291 11.84 9.72 5.60
CA GLU A 291 12.87 9.45 6.61
C GLU A 291 13.90 10.58 6.63
N GLY A 292 14.26 11.04 7.82
CA GLY A 292 15.16 12.18 8.02
C GLY A 292 14.48 13.56 7.85
N THR A 293 13.21 13.61 7.43
CA THR A 293 12.35 14.80 7.52
C THR A 293 10.90 14.43 7.89
N GLY A 294 9.92 14.57 7.00
CA GLY A 294 8.52 14.29 7.30
C GLY A 294 7.70 15.57 7.55
N PRO A 295 6.38 15.54 7.32
CA PRO A 295 5.54 16.72 7.47
C PRO A 295 5.31 17.07 8.95
N SER A 296 5.09 18.35 9.24
CA SER A 296 4.47 18.81 10.48
C SER A 296 2.94 18.59 10.42
N VAL A 297 2.23 18.81 11.54
CA VAL A 297 0.76 18.68 11.60
C VAL A 297 0.12 19.95 12.19
N PRO A 298 0.08 21.07 11.44
CA PRO A 298 -0.46 22.34 11.92
C PRO A 298 -1.92 22.26 12.36
N GLU A 299 -2.72 21.37 11.77
CA GLU A 299 -4.14 21.17 12.09
C GLU A 299 -4.40 20.79 13.55
N ILE A 300 -3.41 20.21 14.22
CA ILE A 300 -3.48 19.88 15.66
C ILE A 300 -2.55 20.76 16.51
N GLY A 301 -2.06 21.86 15.94
CA GLY A 301 -1.18 22.83 16.60
C GLY A 301 0.28 22.40 16.70
N ILE A 302 0.73 21.45 15.88
CA ILE A 302 2.11 20.95 15.88
C ILE A 302 2.84 21.47 14.64
N SER A 303 3.65 22.52 14.82
CA SER A 303 4.42 23.15 13.74
C SER A 303 5.77 22.47 13.48
N ARG A 304 6.30 21.73 14.46
CA ARG A 304 7.55 20.97 14.34
C ARG A 304 7.38 19.80 13.37
N ASP A 305 8.37 19.57 12.52
CA ASP A 305 8.37 18.42 11.61
C ASP A 305 8.53 17.09 12.36
N ARG A 306 8.07 16.02 11.72
CA ARG A 306 8.05 14.68 12.34
C ARG A 306 9.43 14.15 12.72
N HIS A 307 10.46 14.36 11.90
CA HIS A 307 11.81 13.90 12.22
C HIS A 307 12.34 14.59 13.47
N SER A 308 12.17 15.91 13.59
CA SER A 308 12.52 16.65 14.80
C SER A 308 11.74 16.21 16.03
N LEU A 309 10.49 15.74 15.89
CA LEU A 309 9.74 15.12 17.00
C LEU A 309 10.29 13.75 17.39
N SER A 310 10.77 12.96 16.41
CA SER A 310 11.32 11.63 16.66
C SER A 310 12.65 11.67 17.44
N HIS A 311 13.45 12.74 17.28
CA HIS A 311 14.66 13.00 18.06
C HIS A 311 14.36 13.77 19.36
N HIS A 312 13.47 13.22 20.18
CA HIS A 312 12.95 13.87 21.38
C HIS A 312 13.96 14.01 22.53
N ASN A 313 15.09 13.29 22.53
CA ASN A 313 16.11 13.30 23.59
C ASN A 313 15.56 13.13 25.03
N GLY A 314 14.44 12.40 25.16
CA GLY A 314 13.73 12.22 26.44
C GLY A 314 12.88 13.42 26.89
N ASP A 315 12.77 14.48 26.10
CA ASP A 315 11.92 15.63 26.41
C ASP A 315 10.44 15.25 26.42
N LYS A 316 9.76 15.56 27.53
CA LYS A 316 8.36 15.18 27.76
C LYS A 316 7.39 15.93 26.84
N GLU A 317 7.65 17.19 26.52
CA GLU A 317 6.79 17.97 25.64
C GLU A 317 6.91 17.47 24.20
N ILE A 318 8.13 17.21 23.73
CA ILE A 318 8.37 16.65 22.40
C ILE A 318 7.72 15.26 22.29
N LEU A 319 7.86 14.41 23.31
CA LEU A 319 7.20 13.10 23.34
C LEU A 319 5.68 13.21 23.26
N GLN A 320 5.07 14.15 23.98
CA GLN A 320 3.62 14.38 23.91
C GLN A 320 3.18 14.87 22.52
N GLN A 321 3.96 15.74 21.89
CA GLN A 321 3.70 16.18 20.51
C GLN A 321 3.86 15.01 19.52
N LEU A 322 4.89 14.16 19.68
CA LEU A 322 5.07 12.96 18.87
C LEU A 322 3.89 11.99 19.03
N THR A 323 3.42 11.71 20.26
CA THR A 323 2.23 10.89 20.50
C THR A 323 1.00 11.42 19.79
N ARG A 324 0.74 12.74 19.86
CA ARG A 324 -0.41 13.36 19.18
C ARG A 324 -0.27 13.30 17.66
N SER A 325 0.95 13.45 17.13
CA SER A 325 1.25 13.27 15.70
C SER A 325 1.02 11.83 15.25
N ASP A 326 1.46 10.84 16.04
CA ASP A 326 1.24 9.41 15.76
C ASP A 326 -0.25 9.05 15.79
N GLU A 327 -0.96 9.48 16.83
CA GLU A 327 -2.41 9.32 16.98
C GLU A 327 -3.16 9.92 15.78
N PHE A 328 -2.76 11.11 15.30
CA PHE A 328 -3.32 11.74 14.12
C PHE A 328 -3.12 10.89 12.84
N ASN A 329 -1.94 10.32 12.63
CA ASN A 329 -1.66 9.49 11.47
C ASN A 329 -2.46 8.18 11.51
N ILE A 330 -2.57 7.55 12.68
CA ILE A 330 -3.43 6.38 12.88
C ILE A 330 -4.91 6.73 12.68
N GLN A 331 -5.35 7.92 13.07
CA GLN A 331 -6.71 8.40 12.78
C GLN A 331 -6.97 8.51 11.27
N GLN A 332 -5.98 8.92 10.46
CA GLN A 332 -6.14 8.93 9.00
C GLN A 332 -6.15 7.52 8.41
N PHE A 333 -5.38 6.58 8.98
CA PHE A 333 -5.46 5.18 8.57
C PHE A 333 -6.82 4.55 8.93
N ALA A 334 -7.37 4.85 10.11
CA ALA A 334 -8.72 4.43 10.49
C ALA A 334 -9.77 4.98 9.51
N TYR A 335 -9.66 6.25 9.10
CA TYR A 335 -10.51 6.82 8.05
C TYR A 335 -10.43 6.04 6.74
N PHE A 336 -9.23 5.64 6.31
CA PHE A 336 -9.06 4.82 5.11
C PHE A 336 -9.74 3.45 5.24
N LEU A 337 -9.64 2.80 6.40
CA LEU A 337 -10.34 1.54 6.67
C LEU A 337 -11.86 1.71 6.69
N ASP A 338 -12.38 2.84 7.19
CA ASP A 338 -13.81 3.17 7.08
C ASP A 338 -14.24 3.22 5.62
N LYS A 339 -13.47 3.93 4.79
CA LYS A 339 -13.77 4.06 3.35
C LYS A 339 -13.79 2.72 2.64
N LEU A 340 -12.80 1.85 2.91
CA LEU A 340 -12.82 0.49 2.36
C LEU A 340 -14.00 -0.35 2.87
N SER A 341 -14.49 -0.09 4.09
CA SER A 341 -15.66 -0.79 4.66
C SER A 341 -16.99 -0.27 4.10
N GLU A 342 -17.06 1.01 3.76
CA GLU A 342 -18.24 1.71 3.23
C GLU A 342 -18.65 1.17 1.85
N PHE A 343 -17.66 0.86 1.00
CA PHE A 343 -17.92 0.46 -0.38
C PHE A 343 -18.02 -1.05 -0.54
N LYS A 344 -19.04 -1.49 -1.28
CA LYS A 344 -19.23 -2.91 -1.61
C LYS A 344 -18.34 -3.33 -2.77
N ASP A 345 -17.76 -4.52 -2.67
CA ASP A 345 -17.16 -5.27 -3.76
C ASP A 345 -17.80 -6.67 -3.77
N GLY A 346 -18.71 -6.90 -4.73
CA GLY A 346 -19.54 -8.09 -4.81
C GLY A 346 -20.38 -8.34 -3.55
N GLU A 347 -20.16 -9.47 -2.88
CA GLU A 347 -20.92 -9.92 -1.70
C GLU A 347 -20.42 -9.33 -0.37
N GLY A 348 -19.31 -8.59 -0.38
CA GLY A 348 -18.69 -8.04 0.84
C GLY A 348 -18.21 -6.60 0.65
N SER A 349 -17.49 -6.11 1.64
CA SER A 349 -16.84 -4.80 1.56
C SER A 349 -15.60 -4.86 0.67
N LEU A 350 -15.14 -3.72 0.18
CA LEU A 350 -13.86 -3.58 -0.49
C LEU A 350 -12.70 -3.94 0.46
N LEU A 351 -12.85 -3.68 1.76
CA LEU A 351 -11.90 -4.07 2.80
C LEU A 351 -11.70 -5.59 2.84
N ASP A 352 -12.73 -6.40 2.61
CA ASP A 352 -12.63 -7.86 2.66
C ASP A 352 -11.67 -8.44 1.59
N THR A 353 -11.43 -7.69 0.51
CA THR A 353 -10.58 -8.10 -0.62
C THR A 353 -9.30 -7.26 -0.73
N THR A 354 -9.06 -6.37 0.23
CA THR A 354 -7.90 -5.47 0.24
C THR A 354 -7.03 -5.75 1.45
N VAL A 355 -5.78 -6.17 1.23
CA VAL A 355 -4.77 -6.32 2.30
C VAL A 355 -4.07 -4.98 2.51
N CYS A 356 -4.17 -4.42 3.70
CA CYS A 356 -3.51 -3.18 4.08
C CYS A 356 -2.39 -3.47 5.08
N LEU A 357 -1.17 -3.02 4.80
CA LEU A 357 -0.08 -3.01 5.77
C LEU A 357 0.30 -1.57 6.09
N TYR A 358 0.14 -1.18 7.35
CA TYR A 358 0.56 0.11 7.87
C TYR A 358 1.76 -0.09 8.80
N GLY A 359 2.79 0.76 8.69
CA GLY A 359 3.84 0.77 9.70
C GLY A 359 5.05 1.61 9.37
N SER A 360 6.14 1.39 10.10
CA SER A 360 7.40 2.11 9.94
C SER A 360 8.58 1.15 9.81
N GLY A 361 9.66 1.62 9.18
CA GLY A 361 10.94 0.92 9.11
C GLY A 361 11.84 1.19 10.32
N LEU A 362 11.46 2.16 11.17
CA LEU A 362 12.03 2.40 12.48
C LEU A 362 10.97 2.15 13.54
N SER A 363 11.35 1.62 14.70
CA SER A 363 10.48 1.58 15.88
C SER A 363 10.71 2.79 16.76
N TYR A 364 11.97 3.03 17.12
CA TYR A 364 12.37 4.10 18.02
C TYR A 364 13.23 5.14 17.31
N GLY A 365 12.60 6.22 16.83
CA GLY A 365 13.27 7.23 15.99
C GLY A 365 14.46 7.92 16.67
N ASN A 366 14.40 8.16 17.98
CA ASN A 366 15.40 8.95 18.70
C ASN A 366 16.83 8.44 18.59
N SER A 367 17.00 7.11 18.52
CA SER A 367 18.29 6.44 18.31
C SER A 367 18.23 5.39 17.20
N HIS A 368 17.30 5.56 16.26
CA HIS A 368 17.16 4.74 15.05
C HIS A 368 17.01 3.23 15.30
N GLY A 369 16.18 2.86 16.28
CA GLY A 369 15.83 1.45 16.53
C GLY A 369 15.08 0.83 15.34
N THR A 370 15.48 -0.36 14.91
CA THR A 370 14.95 -1.08 13.72
C THR A 370 14.33 -2.43 14.05
N THR A 371 14.16 -2.76 15.34
CA THR A 371 13.53 -4.00 15.78
C THR A 371 12.21 -3.74 16.50
N SER A 372 11.34 -4.75 16.53
CA SER A 372 9.95 -4.61 17.01
C SER A 372 9.22 -3.46 16.31
N LEU A 373 9.21 -3.51 14.98
CA LEU A 373 8.63 -2.49 14.12
C LEU A 373 7.14 -2.26 14.43
N PRO A 374 6.64 -1.01 14.38
CA PRO A 374 5.24 -0.69 14.63
C PRO A 374 4.42 -1.05 13.41
N LEU A 375 3.77 -2.22 13.42
CA LEU A 375 3.05 -2.78 12.28
C LEU A 375 1.57 -3.04 12.60
N VAL A 376 0.69 -2.70 11.66
CA VAL A 376 -0.72 -3.08 11.67
C VAL A 376 -1.08 -3.69 10.33
N LEU A 377 -1.46 -4.97 10.33
CA LEU A 377 -2.07 -5.64 9.19
C LEU A 377 -3.59 -5.48 9.26
N ALA A 378 -4.25 -5.20 8.14
CA ALA A 378 -5.70 -5.04 8.09
C ALA A 378 -6.34 -5.57 6.80
N GLY A 379 -7.62 -5.91 6.87
CA GLY A 379 -8.44 -6.30 5.71
C GLY A 379 -8.08 -7.66 5.09
N GLY A 380 -8.64 -7.96 3.93
CA GLY A 380 -8.36 -9.21 3.22
C GLY A 380 -8.97 -10.45 3.87
N ALA A 381 -10.04 -10.30 4.66
CA ALA A 381 -10.75 -11.43 5.27
C ALA A 381 -11.21 -12.48 4.23
N SER A 382 -11.66 -12.03 3.05
CA SER A 382 -12.02 -12.93 1.94
C SER A 382 -10.82 -13.55 1.22
N LEU A 383 -9.61 -13.13 1.56
CA LEU A 383 -8.35 -13.73 1.10
C LEU A 383 -7.80 -14.73 2.13
N GLY A 384 -8.53 -14.97 3.23
CA GLY A 384 -8.12 -15.91 4.28
C GLY A 384 -7.14 -15.32 5.29
N LEU A 385 -7.24 -14.01 5.54
CA LEU A 385 -6.62 -13.36 6.69
C LEU A 385 -7.58 -13.33 7.87
N LYS A 386 -7.04 -13.54 9.06
CA LYS A 386 -7.76 -13.55 10.34
C LYS A 386 -7.24 -12.45 11.25
N HIS A 387 -8.17 -11.71 11.84
CA HIS A 387 -7.92 -10.51 12.63
C HIS A 387 -8.55 -10.59 14.03
N GLY A 388 -8.43 -9.53 14.82
CA GLY A 388 -9.02 -9.43 16.16
C GLY A 388 -8.08 -9.82 17.30
N ALA A 389 -6.78 -9.97 17.03
CA ALA A 389 -5.77 -10.26 18.05
C ALA A 389 -4.48 -9.48 17.79
N HIS A 390 -3.78 -9.13 18.86
CA HIS A 390 -2.40 -8.65 18.81
C HIS A 390 -1.46 -9.85 18.74
N VAL A 391 -0.60 -9.90 17.72
CA VAL A 391 0.46 -10.90 17.57
C VAL A 391 1.76 -10.31 18.08
N ASP A 392 2.29 -10.86 19.16
CA ASP A 392 3.53 -10.39 19.76
C ASP A 392 4.60 -11.49 19.71
N TYR A 393 5.58 -11.31 18.82
CA TYR A 393 6.69 -12.24 18.68
C TYR A 393 7.72 -12.15 19.83
N ASN A 394 7.74 -11.06 20.60
CA ASN A 394 8.62 -10.93 21.76
C ASN A 394 8.13 -11.85 22.88
N GLN A 395 6.82 -11.88 23.14
CA GLN A 395 6.19 -12.76 24.15
C GLN A 395 6.26 -14.25 23.82
N GLN A 396 6.63 -14.64 22.59
CA GLN A 396 6.88 -16.03 22.23
C GLN A 396 8.23 -16.56 22.76
N VAL A 397 9.10 -15.68 23.29
CA VAL A 397 10.40 -16.04 23.85
C VAL A 397 10.30 -16.16 25.37
N LYS A 398 10.65 -17.34 25.92
CA LYS A 398 10.48 -17.67 27.35
C LYS A 398 11.11 -16.67 28.34
N ASN A 399 12.19 -15.99 27.94
CA ASN A 399 12.94 -15.08 28.80
C ASN A 399 12.62 -13.60 28.54
N PHE A 400 11.59 -13.30 27.76
CA PHE A 400 11.13 -11.93 27.60
C PHE A 400 10.55 -11.42 28.92
N LYS A 401 11.17 -10.37 29.48
CA LYS A 401 10.81 -9.80 30.79
C LYS A 401 9.59 -8.89 30.75
N GLY A 402 9.00 -8.73 29.57
CA GLY A 402 7.91 -7.80 29.32
C GLY A 402 8.42 -6.45 28.85
N TYR A 403 7.45 -5.56 28.69
CA TYR A 403 7.64 -4.20 28.21
C TYR A 403 7.94 -3.28 29.40
N GLY A 404 8.99 -2.45 29.30
CA GLY A 404 9.41 -1.54 30.39
C GLY A 404 10.90 -1.55 30.75
N ASP A 405 11.70 -2.50 30.26
CA ASP A 405 13.14 -2.63 30.53
C ASP A 405 14.02 -1.69 29.67
N GLY A 406 13.48 -0.54 29.27
CA GLY A 406 14.16 0.45 28.42
C GLY A 406 14.01 0.18 26.92
N ILE A 407 14.93 0.72 26.11
CA ILE A 407 14.82 0.78 24.65
C ILE A 407 15.60 -0.32 23.91
N SER A 408 16.20 -1.26 24.63
CA SER A 408 17.12 -2.27 24.06
C SER A 408 16.44 -3.16 23.02
N MET A 409 15.17 -3.54 23.24
CA MET A 409 14.39 -4.37 22.31
C MET A 409 14.07 -3.71 20.98
N TYR A 410 14.28 -2.39 20.85
CA TYR A 410 14.17 -1.65 19.59
C TYR A 410 15.49 -1.62 18.82
N HIS A 411 16.60 -2.03 19.43
CA HIS A 411 17.93 -2.10 18.80
C HIS A 411 18.44 -3.54 18.64
N SER A 412 17.86 -4.48 19.39
CA SER A 412 18.20 -5.90 19.34
C SER A 412 16.93 -6.71 19.42
N PRO A 413 16.70 -7.65 18.49
CA PRO A 413 15.45 -8.39 18.43
C PRO A 413 15.39 -9.38 19.60
N ILE A 414 14.26 -9.42 20.30
CA ILE A 414 14.03 -10.43 21.35
C ILE A 414 13.92 -11.83 20.72
N ASN A 415 13.24 -11.91 19.58
CA ASN A 415 13.05 -13.14 18.83
C ASN A 415 13.81 -13.07 17.50
N SER A 416 14.96 -13.77 17.42
CA SER A 416 15.81 -13.77 16.21
C SER A 416 15.18 -14.47 15.00
N LYS A 417 14.01 -15.09 15.14
CA LYS A 417 13.26 -15.69 14.02
C LYS A 417 12.10 -14.81 13.54
N ALA A 418 11.78 -13.72 14.25
CA ALA A 418 10.67 -12.83 13.95
C ALA A 418 10.99 -11.87 12.80
N HIS A 419 11.31 -12.42 11.62
CA HIS A 419 11.68 -11.62 10.46
C HIS A 419 10.43 -10.96 9.86
N PHE A 420 10.49 -9.66 9.59
CA PHE A 420 9.39 -8.92 8.97
C PHE A 420 9.11 -9.40 7.54
N SER A 421 10.13 -9.91 6.83
CA SER A 421 9.95 -10.60 5.55
C SER A 421 9.00 -11.81 5.61
N ASN A 422 8.78 -12.42 6.79
CA ASN A 422 7.75 -13.45 6.96
C ASN A 422 6.35 -12.88 6.74
N LEU A 423 6.07 -11.66 7.22
CA LEU A 423 4.79 -11.01 7.00
C LEU A 423 4.63 -10.60 5.54
N LEU A 424 5.69 -10.07 4.91
CA LEU A 424 5.68 -9.72 3.49
C LEU A 424 5.42 -10.95 2.61
N LEU A 425 6.08 -12.09 2.90
CA LEU A 425 5.81 -13.36 2.22
C LEU A 425 4.37 -13.82 2.41
N THR A 426 3.84 -13.70 3.63
CA THR A 426 2.45 -14.06 3.95
C THR A 426 1.47 -13.23 3.12
N ILE A 427 1.68 -11.92 3.03
CA ILE A 427 0.86 -11.03 2.18
C ILE A 427 1.00 -11.43 0.71
N ALA A 428 2.22 -11.66 0.22
CA ALA A 428 2.47 -12.07 -1.16
C ALA A 428 1.70 -13.35 -1.52
N HIS A 429 1.71 -14.37 -0.65
CA HIS A 429 0.94 -15.61 -0.84
C HIS A 429 -0.57 -15.33 -0.91
N LYS A 430 -1.10 -14.49 -0.02
CA LYS A 430 -2.52 -14.11 -0.02
C LYS A 430 -2.93 -13.35 -1.27
N MET A 431 -1.97 -12.67 -1.89
CA MET A 431 -2.11 -11.98 -3.17
C MET A 431 -1.83 -12.88 -4.39
N GLY A 432 -1.52 -14.16 -4.17
CA GLY A 432 -1.38 -15.18 -5.21
C GLY A 432 0.05 -15.44 -5.69
N VAL A 433 1.06 -14.81 -5.10
CA VAL A 433 2.48 -15.05 -5.42
C VAL A 433 2.86 -16.47 -4.99
N GLN A 434 3.44 -17.25 -5.92
CA GLN A 434 3.93 -18.60 -5.67
C GLN A 434 5.45 -18.57 -5.48
N LYS A 435 5.90 -18.29 -4.25
CA LYS A 435 7.31 -18.36 -3.86
C LYS A 435 7.46 -19.05 -2.51
N GLU A 436 8.52 -19.84 -2.34
CA GLU A 436 8.81 -20.46 -1.04
C GLU A 436 9.39 -19.45 -0.04
N THR A 437 10.19 -18.49 -0.52
CA THR A 437 10.84 -17.48 0.30
C THR A 437 10.79 -16.09 -0.34
N PHE A 438 10.91 -15.06 0.50
CA PHE A 438 11.07 -13.67 0.13
C PHE A 438 12.14 -13.02 1.01
N SER A 439 13.21 -12.53 0.38
CA SER A 439 14.41 -12.04 1.08
C SER A 439 14.91 -13.02 2.15
N ASP A 440 14.98 -12.60 3.40
CA ASP A 440 15.41 -13.36 4.57
C ASP A 440 14.25 -14.04 5.31
N SER A 441 13.06 -14.15 4.71
CA SER A 441 11.93 -14.88 5.31
C SER A 441 12.34 -16.31 5.67
N ASN A 442 11.98 -16.74 6.88
CA ASN A 442 12.18 -18.10 7.38
C ASN A 442 10.85 -18.85 7.59
N GLY A 443 9.73 -18.23 7.23
CA GLY A 443 8.39 -18.81 7.29
C GLY A 443 7.31 -17.79 6.94
N VAL A 444 6.05 -18.16 7.19
CA VAL A 444 4.89 -17.27 7.13
C VAL A 444 4.43 -16.92 8.54
N VAL A 445 3.71 -15.80 8.68
CA VAL A 445 3.02 -15.41 9.92
C VAL A 445 1.72 -16.20 9.99
N SER A 446 1.79 -17.42 10.51
CA SER A 446 0.63 -18.33 10.59
C SER A 446 -0.50 -17.81 11.48
N GLU A 447 -0.17 -16.93 12.43
CA GLU A 447 -1.09 -16.37 13.42
C GLU A 447 -2.17 -15.46 12.81
N VAL A 448 -1.93 -14.95 11.60
CA VAL A 448 -2.89 -14.12 10.85
C VAL A 448 -3.63 -14.90 9.77
N LEU A 449 -3.47 -16.23 9.71
CA LEU A 449 -4.12 -17.08 8.74
C LEU A 449 -5.40 -17.72 9.32
N SER A 450 -6.39 -17.90 8.45
CA SER A 450 -7.70 -18.49 8.76
C SER A 450 -7.65 -20.01 8.87
#